data_AF-A0A1M5HHJ1-F1
#
_entry.id   AF-A0A1M5HHJ1-F1
#
_cell.length_a   1.000
_cell.length_b   1.000
_cell.length_c   1.000
_cell.angle_alpha   90.00
_cell.angle_beta   90.00
_cell.angle_gamma   90.00
#
_symmetry.space_group_name_H-M   'P 1'
#
loop_
_entity.id
_entity.type
_entity.pdbx_description
1 polymer ?
#
loop_
_entity_poly.entity_id
_entity_poly.type
_entity_poly.pdbx_seq_one_letter_code
_entity_poly.pdbx_strand_id
1 'polypeptide(L)' 'MLTVQPDIIIEAANPEAFKEVALPALKKGISIATLSIGAFADENFLGHVKAACEETGAKVYIASGVIGGFDL' A
#
# COMPACT_ATOMS: atom_id res chain seq x y z
N MET A 1 -8.43 -2.06 14.42
CA MET A 1 -7.29 -3.01 14.53
C MET A 1 -7.67 -4.26 13.73
N LEU A 2 -6.83 -4.71 12.78
CA LEU A 2 -7.10 -5.90 11.96
C LEU A 2 -7.32 -7.14 12.85
N THR A 3 -8.49 -7.75 12.76
CA THR A 3 -8.92 -8.93 13.54
C THR A 3 -8.53 -10.26 12.90
N VAL A 4 -8.05 -10.22 11.66
CA VAL A 4 -7.55 -11.34 10.87
C VAL A 4 -6.21 -10.95 10.23
N GLN A 5 -5.41 -11.94 9.84
CA GLN A 5 -4.14 -11.74 9.13
C GLN A 5 -4.30 -12.23 7.68
N PRO A 6 -4.78 -11.37 6.76
CA PRO A 6 -4.87 -11.72 5.35
C PRO A 6 -3.47 -11.72 4.71
N ASP A 7 -3.29 -12.49 3.63
CA ASP A 7 -2.08 -12.44 2.82
C ASP A 7 -1.96 -11.10 2.07
N ILE A 8 -3.09 -10.52 1.66
CA ILE A 8 -3.17 -9.25 0.95
C ILE A 8 -4.41 -8.44 1.35
N ILE A 9 -4.25 -7.12 1.43
CA ILE A 9 -5.34 -6.14 1.53
C ILE A 9 -5.54 -5.47 0.17
N ILE A 10 -6.79 -5.30 -0.26
CA ILE A 10 -7.12 -4.50 -1.44
C ILE A 10 -7.67 -3.16 -0.97
N GLU A 11 -6.98 -2.08 -1.33
CA GLU A 11 -7.40 -0.71 -1.08
C GLU A 11 -7.97 -0.10 -2.36
N ALA A 12 -9.23 0.34 -2.27
CA ALA A 12 -10.00 0.92 -3.36
C ALA A 12 -10.94 2.04 -2.86
N ALA A 13 -10.48 2.82 -1.88
CA ALA A 13 -11.24 3.87 -1.22
C ALA A 13 -10.77 5.25 -1.66
N ASN A 14 -9.64 5.72 -1.12
CA ASN A 14 -9.03 7.02 -1.42
C ASN A 14 -7.62 7.13 -0.78
N PRO A 15 -6.80 8.12 -1.19
CA PRO A 15 -5.44 8.31 -0.65
C PRO A 15 -5.37 8.43 0.88
N GLU A 16 -6.31 9.12 1.51
CA GLU A 16 -6.35 9.32 2.96
C GLU A 16 -6.56 7.99 3.69
N ALA A 17 -7.56 7.21 3.26
CA ALA A 17 -7.82 5.88 3.79
C ALA A 17 -6.64 4.93 3.58
N PHE A 18 -5.97 5.01 2.43
CA PHE A 18 -4.75 4.23 2.20
C PHE A 18 -3.64 4.57 3.20
N LYS A 19 -3.40 5.86 3.49
CA LYS A 19 -2.40 6.28 4.48
C LYS A 19 -2.69 5.73 5.89
N GLU A 20 -3.96 5.64 6.26
CA GLU A 20 -4.37 5.09 7.57
C GLU A 20 -4.12 3.58 7.69
N VAL A 21 -4.30 2.82 6.61
CA VAL A 21 -4.20 1.35 6.65
C VAL A 21 -2.82 0.82 6.24
N ALA A 22 -2.06 1.57 5.44
CA ALA A 22 -0.83 1.08 4.82
C ALA A 22 0.25 0.68 5.83
N LEU A 23 0.68 1.62 6.67
CA LEU A 23 1.77 1.35 7.62
C LEU A 23 1.41 0.27 8.66
N PRO A 24 0.21 0.27 9.27
CA PRO A 24 -0.17 -0.80 10.19
C PRO A 24 -0.20 -2.19 9.56
N ALA A 25 -0.57 -2.32 8.29
CA ALA A 25 -0.61 -3.59 7.59
C ALA A 25 0.80 -4.04 7.16
N LEU A 26 1.59 -3.15 6.54
CA LEU A 26 2.94 -3.46 6.08
C LEU A 26 3.85 -3.84 7.25
N LYS A 27 3.76 -3.15 8.40
CA LYS A 27 4.50 -3.51 9.62
C LYS A 27 4.14 -4.88 10.20
N LYS A 28 3.02 -5.46 9.78
CA LYS A 28 2.61 -6.84 10.14
C LYS A 28 2.99 -7.87 9.06
N GLY A 29 3.73 -7.46 8.02
CA GLY A 29 4.07 -8.32 6.90
C GLY A 29 2.92 -8.53 5.90
N ILE A 30 1.82 -7.78 6.02
CA ILE A 30 0.65 -7.92 5.16
C ILE A 30 0.85 -7.05 3.92
N SER A 31 0.81 -7.66 2.74
CA SER A 31 0.94 -6.94 1.47
C SER A 31 -0.35 -6.19 1.13
N ILE A 32 -0.25 -5.15 0.30
CA ILE A 32 -1.40 -4.33 -0.10
C ILE A 32 -1.40 -4.09 -1.59
N ALA A 33 -2.54 -4.23 -2.25
CA ALA A 33 -2.77 -3.66 -3.58
C ALA A 33 -3.61 -2.38 -3.45
N THR A 34 -3.17 -1.28 -4.04
CA THR A 34 -3.82 0.04 -3.92
C THR A 34 -4.13 0.64 -5.29
N LEU A 35 -5.31 1.26 -5.42
CA LEU A 35 -5.66 2.13 -6.55
C LEU A 35 -5.24 3.60 -6.30
N SER A 36 -5.00 3.96 -5.05
CA SER A 36 -4.76 5.32 -4.59
C SER A 36 -3.28 5.74 -4.68
N ILE A 37 -2.66 5.57 -5.86
CA ILE A 37 -1.24 5.88 -6.10
C ILE A 37 -0.87 7.33 -5.73
N GLY A 38 -1.82 8.27 -5.84
CA GLY A 38 -1.62 9.68 -5.48
C GLY A 38 -1.20 9.90 -4.03
N ALA A 39 -1.45 8.95 -3.12
CA ALA A 39 -0.95 9.02 -1.75
C ALA A 39 0.58 9.10 -1.68
N PHE A 40 1.30 8.55 -2.67
CA PHE A 40 2.76 8.54 -2.74
C PHE A 40 3.37 9.88 -3.21
N ALA A 41 2.56 10.89 -3.55
CA ALA A 41 3.07 12.24 -3.77
C ALA A 41 3.63 12.87 -2.47
N ASP A 42 3.26 12.33 -1.32
CA ASP A 42 3.86 12.65 -0.02
C ASP A 42 5.15 11.84 0.19
N GLU A 43 6.30 12.49 0.04
CA GLU A 43 7.61 11.84 0.12
C GLU A 43 7.88 11.20 1.49
N ASN A 44 7.38 11.80 2.57
CA ASN A 44 7.55 11.24 3.91
C ASN A 44 6.76 9.93 4.04
N PHE A 45 5.52 9.93 3.55
CA PHE A 45 4.71 8.71 3.53
C PHE A 45 5.34 7.62 2.66
N LEU A 46 5.82 7.97 1.46
CA LEU A 46 6.53 7.03 0.58
C LEU A 46 7.77 6.43 1.26
N GLY A 47 8.57 7.26 1.95
CA GLY A 47 9.74 6.81 2.71
C GLY A 47 9.38 5.79 3.79
N HIS A 48 8.34 6.08 4.59
CA HIS A 48 7.88 5.14 5.62
C HIS A 48 7.35 3.83 5.05
N VAL A 49 6.64 3.88 3.92
CA VAL A 49 6.13 2.69 3.24
C VAL A 49 7.29 1.82 2.74
N LYS A 50 8.30 2.42 2.08
CA LYS A 50 9.49 1.70 1.62
C LYS A 50 10.21 1.00 2.77
N ALA A 51 10.47 1.72 3.86
CA ALA A 51 11.13 1.16 5.03
C ALA A 51 10.35 -0.02 5.64
N ALA A 52 9.02 0.09 5.75
CA ALA A 52 8.19 -1.00 6.27
C ALA A 52 8.20 -2.25 5.35
N CYS A 53 8.20 -2.05 4.03
CA CYS A 53 8.34 -3.13 3.06
C CYS A 53 9.71 -3.81 3.15
N GLU A 54 10.79 -3.04 3.30
CA GLU A 54 12.16 -3.56 3.46
C GLU A 54 12.32 -4.37 4.75
N GLU A 55 11.75 -3.91 5.86
CA GLU A 55 11.83 -4.56 7.17
C GLU A 55 11.07 -5.90 7.21
N THR A 56 9.93 -6.00 6.52
CA THR A 56 9.00 -7.14 6.67
C THR A 56 8.94 -8.06 5.45
N GLY A 57 9.44 -7.61 4.30
CA GLY A 57 9.25 -8.28 3.01
C GLY A 57 7.85 -8.12 2.40
N ALA A 58 6.95 -7.38 3.06
CA ALA A 58 5.63 -7.05 2.52
C ALA A 58 5.77 -6.21 1.24
N LYS A 59 4.79 -6.32 0.35
CA LYS A 59 4.78 -5.62 -0.93
C LYS A 59 3.60 -4.67 -1.05
N VAL A 60 3.84 -3.56 -1.73
CA VAL A 60 2.79 -2.70 -2.25
C VAL A 60 2.67 -2.93 -3.76
N TYR A 61 1.50 -3.37 -4.19
CA TYR A 61 1.13 -3.51 -5.58
C TYR A 61 0.36 -2.26 -6.00
N ILE A 62 0.89 -1.55 -6.99
CA ILE A 62 0.23 -0.37 -7.56
C ILE A 62 -0.66 -0.87 -8.69
N ALA A 63 -1.97 -0.77 -8.49
CA ALA A 63 -2.92 -1.12 -9.54
C ALA A 63 -3.04 0.05 -10.53
N SER A 64 -3.07 -0.28 -11.82
CA SER A 64 -3.10 0.65 -12.96
C SER A 64 -4.30 1.62 -12.93
N GLY A 65 -5.36 1.29 -12.19
CA GLY A 65 -6.56 2.11 -12.08
C GLY A 65 -7.23 2.31 -13.44
N VAL A 66 -7.35 3.57 -13.86
CA VAL A 66 -8.10 4.01 -15.06
C VAL A 66 -7.22 4.08 -16.32
N ILE A 67 -5.89 4.03 -16.18
CA ILE A 67 -4.93 4.07 -17.29
C ILE A 67 -4.26 2.69 -17.46
N GLY A 68 -3.80 2.34 -18.66
CA GLY A 68 -3.10 1.07 -18.95
C GLY A 68 -1.66 1.30 -19.43
N GLY A 69 -0.87 0.23 -19.55
CA GLY A 69 0.49 0.26 -20.10
C GLY A 69 1.63 0.39 -19.08
N PHE A 70 1.41 0.02 -17.81
CA PHE A 70 2.47 -0.08 -16.80
C PHE A 70 3.36 -1.33 -16.95
N ASP A 71 2.96 -2.26 -17.82
CA ASP A 71 3.63 -3.52 -18.15
C ASP A 71 4.46 -3.45 -19.45
N LEU A 72 4.52 -2.29 -20.12
CA LEU A 72 5.27 -2.03 -21.36
C LEU A 72 6.60 -1.31 -21.07
#